data_AF-A0A922SIB5-F1
#
_entry.id   AF-A0A922SIB5-F1
#
_cell.length_a   1.000
_cell.length_b   1.000
_cell.length_c   1.000
_cell.angle_alpha   90.00
_cell.angle_beta   90.00
_cell.angle_gamma   90.00
#
_symmetry.space_group_name_H-M   'P 1'
#
loop_
_entity.id
_entity.type
_entity.pdbx_description
1 polymer ?
#
loop_
_entity_poly.entity_id
_entity_poly.type
_entity_poly.pdbx_seq_one_letter_code
_entity_poly.pdbx_strand_id
1 'polypeptide(L)'
;MAPKDIICGGCRQVIVNSDFLKCTKCNKFYDLACANILDRKIFTSMTKDVKSKWKCCECISKLPKSGNSNTPVRNINPSVKEVGASSKVSDDETLSHTNVTMRKKPSDCHQLSPRSSEVHSPSSHRKEEDFISAISEQVLKVIKAELPGMISGILKRELSSIKTDMLDFRHSVDTMSAMHDDMKKMVETLVRDNASLTKKYTAINDTVTELSERLNNLEQHLRENYIPVTTVCDFFNKCGNIITNPSDHMTCILGDVNLGNIKWSIETGCPLNHNCEKSTSLFNLFQSTAISQLNHLVNLNGRILDLAITNCPDLFTLTPSIPISRLDVHHPPFELVLSSEAASSVLHNYVEKLCFRKTDYDSCKRDISLIDWTQHALDVPLEVLTAWYSPGTELSIRVANLPNRNKLLDATSGDLNVV
;
A
#
# COMPACT_ATOMS: atom_id res chain seq x y z
N MET A 1 8.37 -28.86 28.80
CA MET A 1 9.46 -27.97 28.30
C MET A 1 8.80 -26.67 27.86
N ALA A 2 9.19 -25.53 28.42
CA ALA A 2 8.64 -24.24 27.99
C ALA A 2 9.00 -24.01 26.50
N PRO A 3 8.07 -23.51 25.66
CA PRO A 3 8.39 -23.19 24.27
C PRO A 3 9.47 -22.12 24.24
N LYS A 4 10.52 -22.32 23.42
CA LYS A 4 11.53 -21.29 23.18
C LYS A 4 10.85 -20.10 22.53
N ASP A 5 11.09 -18.90 23.07
CA ASP A 5 10.66 -17.65 22.46
C ASP A 5 11.17 -17.57 21.01
N ILE A 6 10.24 -17.41 20.08
CA ILE A 6 10.56 -17.30 18.65
C ILE A 6 10.85 -15.83 18.35
N ILE A 7 12.07 -15.52 17.88
CA ILE A 7 12.47 -14.15 17.53
C ILE A 7 12.30 -13.92 16.03
N CYS A 8 11.65 -12.80 15.66
CA CYS A 8 11.46 -12.39 14.28
C CYS A 8 12.79 -11.99 13.62
N GLY A 9 13.11 -12.56 12.47
CA GLY A 9 14.31 -12.27 11.69
C GLY A 9 14.30 -10.90 11.00
N GLY A 10 13.16 -10.21 10.97
CA GLY A 10 13.00 -8.84 10.46
C GLY A 10 13.19 -7.80 11.56
N CYS A 11 12.19 -7.65 12.43
CA CYS A 11 12.17 -6.63 13.48
C CYS A 11 12.96 -7.00 14.76
N ARG A 12 13.46 -8.24 14.87
CA ARG A 12 14.16 -8.78 16.07
C ARG A 12 13.33 -8.80 17.35
N GLN A 13 12.02 -8.64 17.27
CA GLN A 13 11.12 -8.78 18.42
C GLN A 13 10.65 -10.22 18.62
N VAL A 14 10.21 -10.55 19.83
CA VAL A 14 9.60 -11.84 20.16
C VAL A 14 8.23 -11.94 19.48
N ILE A 15 8.00 -13.02 18.74
CA ILE A 15 6.72 -13.30 18.10
C ILE A 15 5.80 -13.91 19.16
N VAL A 16 4.87 -13.10 19.66
CA VAL A 16 3.89 -13.51 20.69
C VAL A 16 2.81 -14.43 20.09
N ASN A 17 2.51 -14.27 18.80
CA ASN A 17 1.43 -15.00 18.12
C ASN A 17 1.95 -16.23 17.38
N SER A 18 1.14 -17.28 17.28
CA SER A 18 1.46 -18.49 16.48
C SER A 18 1.47 -18.25 14.96
N ASP A 19 1.09 -17.05 14.52
CA ASP A 19 0.99 -16.67 13.12
C ASP A 19 2.33 -16.08 12.63
N PHE A 20 3.19 -16.95 12.13
CA PHE A 20 4.50 -16.59 11.57
C PHE A 20 4.80 -17.37 10.30
N LEU A 21 5.78 -16.89 9.52
CA LEU A 21 6.32 -17.60 8.36
C LEU A 21 7.79 -17.93 8.57
N LYS A 22 8.21 -19.13 8.15
CA LYS A 22 9.61 -19.55 8.16
C LYS A 22 10.18 -19.43 6.75
N CYS A 23 11.23 -18.64 6.58
CA CYS A 23 11.89 -18.50 5.28
C CYS A 23 12.61 -19.81 4.92
N THR A 24 12.31 -20.37 3.74
CA THR A 24 12.94 -21.62 3.25
C THR A 24 14.44 -21.53 3.02
N LYS A 25 14.97 -20.33 2.79
CA LYS A 25 16.40 -20.14 2.45
C LYS A 25 17.26 -19.87 3.68
N CYS A 26 16.85 -18.98 4.58
CA CYS A 26 17.64 -18.62 5.77
C CYS A 26 17.15 -19.29 7.07
N ASN A 27 16.03 -20.04 7.02
CA ASN A 27 15.41 -20.73 8.16
C ASN A 27 14.98 -19.84 9.34
N LYS A 28 15.05 -18.51 9.22
CA LYS A 28 14.54 -17.56 10.21
C LYS A 28 13.01 -17.46 10.16
N PHE A 29 12.40 -17.14 11.30
CA PHE A 29 10.97 -16.89 11.45
C PHE A 29 10.66 -15.41 11.30
N TYR A 30 9.50 -15.07 10.75
CA TYR A 30 9.08 -13.69 10.52
C TYR A 30 7.63 -13.52 10.98
N ASP A 31 7.35 -12.46 11.73
CA ASP A 31 5.98 -12.02 11.98
C ASP A 31 5.30 -11.59 10.66
N LEU A 32 3.97 -11.48 10.67
CA LEU A 32 3.21 -11.16 9.47
C LEU A 32 3.55 -9.77 8.89
N ALA A 33 3.85 -8.78 9.74
CA ALA A 33 4.21 -7.44 9.30
C ALA A 33 5.55 -7.44 8.54
N CYS A 34 6.58 -8.08 9.10
CA CYS A 34 7.90 -8.26 8.48
C CYS A 34 7.87 -9.18 7.26
N ALA A 35 6.88 -10.07 7.18
CA ALA A 35 6.63 -10.89 6.00
C ALA A 35 5.82 -10.16 4.91
N ASN A 36 5.43 -8.89 5.13
CA ASN A 36 4.58 -8.09 4.27
C ASN A 36 3.19 -8.72 4.01
N ILE A 37 2.58 -9.27 5.07
CA ILE A 37 1.22 -9.80 5.08
C ILE A 37 0.40 -8.97 6.08
N LEU A 38 -0.25 -7.91 5.57
CA LEU A 38 -0.98 -6.95 6.39
C LEU A 38 -2.31 -7.52 6.95
N ASP A 39 -2.95 -8.43 6.23
CA ASP A 39 -4.23 -9.02 6.62
C ASP A 39 -4.07 -10.49 7.03
N ARG A 40 -4.49 -10.79 8.27
CA ARG A 40 -4.53 -12.15 8.82
C ARG A 40 -5.33 -13.12 7.95
N LYS A 41 -6.37 -12.64 7.25
CA LYS A 41 -7.19 -13.45 6.33
C LYS A 41 -6.35 -14.04 5.19
N ILE A 42 -5.38 -13.27 4.67
CA ILE A 42 -4.46 -13.73 3.63
C ILE A 42 -3.58 -14.86 4.18
N PHE A 43 -3.05 -14.70 5.40
CA PHE A 43 -2.27 -15.77 6.03
C PHE A 43 -3.09 -17.05 6.24
N THR A 44 -4.36 -16.94 6.65
CA THR A 44 -5.23 -18.12 6.83
C THR A 44 -5.62 -18.78 5.51
N SER A 45 -5.72 -18.04 4.41
CA SER A 45 -6.07 -18.58 3.09
C SER A 45 -4.88 -19.20 2.35
N MET A 46 -3.64 -18.89 2.74
CA MET A 46 -2.45 -19.51 2.16
C MET A 46 -2.44 -21.03 2.41
N THR A 47 -2.29 -21.79 1.31
CA THR A 47 -2.13 -23.24 1.39
C THR A 47 -0.83 -23.62 2.10
N LYS A 48 -0.77 -24.83 2.66
CA LYS A 48 0.45 -25.36 3.31
C LYS A 48 1.66 -25.33 2.36
N ASP A 49 1.45 -25.60 1.07
CA ASP A 49 2.51 -25.56 0.05
C ASP A 49 3.11 -24.15 -0.09
N VAL A 50 2.28 -23.11 -0.19
CA VAL A 50 2.76 -21.72 -0.28
C VAL A 50 3.50 -21.31 0.99
N LYS A 51 2.97 -21.65 2.18
CA LYS A 51 3.66 -21.38 3.46
C LYS A 51 5.01 -22.09 3.52
N SER A 52 5.10 -23.33 3.03
CA SER A 52 6.33 -24.13 3.04
C SER A 52 7.36 -23.68 2.01
N LYS A 53 6.98 -22.90 0.98
CA LYS A 53 7.86 -22.39 -0.09
C LYS A 53 8.24 -20.92 0.09
N TRP A 54 7.68 -20.24 1.09
CA TRP A 54 7.86 -18.80 1.29
C TRP A 54 9.34 -18.43 1.53
N LYS A 55 9.75 -17.27 1.02
CA LYS A 55 11.10 -16.69 1.16
C LYS A 55 10.98 -15.25 1.64
N CYS A 56 11.83 -14.84 2.58
CA CYS A 56 11.86 -13.45 3.06
C CYS A 56 12.45 -12.49 2.01
N CYS A 57 12.15 -11.19 2.13
CA CYS A 57 12.60 -10.14 1.22
C CYS A 57 14.13 -10.11 1.05
N GLU A 58 14.89 -10.35 2.13
CA GLU A 58 16.36 -10.40 2.08
C GLU A 58 16.87 -11.61 1.25
N CYS A 59 16.14 -12.73 1.30
CA CYS A 59 16.50 -13.92 0.52
C CYS A 59 16.09 -13.80 -0.95
N ILE A 60 14.96 -13.13 -1.22
CA ILE A 60 14.44 -12.86 -2.57
C ILE A 60 15.35 -11.87 -3.31
N SER A 61 15.76 -10.78 -2.66
CA SER A 61 16.65 -9.76 -3.26
C SER A 61 18.04 -10.31 -3.66
N LYS A 62 18.51 -11.37 -2.99
CA LYS A 62 19.75 -12.08 -3.32
C LYS A 62 19.60 -13.11 -4.44
N LEU A 63 18.39 -13.37 -4.94
CA LEU A 63 18.23 -14.26 -6.10
C LEU A 63 18.58 -13.50 -7.37
N PRO A 64 19.33 -14.10 -8.30
CA PRO A 64 19.53 -13.50 -9.61
C PRO A 64 18.17 -13.25 -10.25
N LYS A 65 17.97 -12.05 -10.80
CA LYS A 65 16.71 -11.66 -11.47
C LYS A 65 16.53 -12.50 -12.74
N SER A 66 15.97 -13.70 -12.60
CA SER A 66 15.62 -14.58 -13.70
C SER A 66 14.33 -14.05 -14.33
N GLY A 67 14.44 -13.30 -15.44
CA GLY A 67 13.27 -12.73 -16.11
C GLY A 67 13.51 -11.52 -17.00
N ASN A 68 14.73 -10.96 -17.05
CA ASN A 68 15.05 -9.84 -17.94
C ASN A 68 15.15 -10.20 -19.44
N SER A 69 14.68 -11.38 -19.85
CA SER A 69 14.65 -11.83 -21.25
C SER A 69 13.79 -10.96 -22.17
N ASN A 70 12.86 -10.18 -21.61
CA ASN A 70 11.94 -9.30 -22.35
C ASN A 70 12.21 -7.81 -22.15
N THR A 71 13.30 -7.42 -21.48
CA THR A 71 13.75 -6.02 -21.49
C THR A 71 14.47 -5.79 -22.82
N PRO A 72 13.95 -4.98 -23.75
CA PRO A 72 14.64 -4.72 -25.01
C PRO A 72 16.03 -4.17 -24.69
N VAL A 73 17.05 -4.89 -25.15
CA VAL A 73 18.44 -4.43 -25.09
C VAL A 73 18.45 -3.08 -25.78
N ARG A 74 18.69 -2.00 -25.03
CA ARG A 74 18.93 -0.68 -25.62
C ARG A 74 20.08 -0.86 -26.59
N ASN A 75 19.80 -0.82 -27.88
CA ASN A 75 20.80 -0.75 -28.92
C ASN A 75 21.56 0.56 -28.67
N ILE A 76 22.75 0.46 -28.09
CA ILE A 76 23.67 1.59 -28.00
C ILE A 76 24.17 1.78 -29.43
N ASN A 77 23.49 2.63 -30.20
CA ASN A 77 23.99 3.12 -31.48
C ASN A 77 25.19 4.02 -31.19
N PRO A 78 26.42 3.66 -31.58
CA PRO A 78 27.58 4.53 -31.41
C PRO A 78 27.68 5.45 -32.63
N SER A 79 26.79 6.44 -32.75
CA SER A 79 26.95 7.48 -33.78
C SER A 79 26.10 8.73 -33.52
N VAL A 80 26.47 9.55 -32.53
CA VAL A 80 26.22 10.99 -32.61
C VAL A 80 27.48 11.69 -32.13
N LYS A 81 28.11 12.42 -33.06
CA LYS A 81 29.19 13.37 -32.78
C LYS A 81 28.60 14.50 -31.95
N GLU A 82 29.07 14.65 -30.71
CA GLU A 82 28.86 15.87 -29.94
C GLU A 82 29.75 16.99 -30.48
N VAL A 83 29.12 18.12 -30.79
CA VAL A 83 29.78 19.42 -30.90
C VAL A 83 29.68 20.09 -29.53
N GLY A 84 30.84 20.19 -28.89
CA GLY A 84 31.27 21.05 -27.80
C GLY A 84 30.25 21.83 -26.94
N ALA A 85 30.39 21.68 -25.62
CA ALA A 85 30.53 22.83 -24.74
C ALA A 85 31.31 22.44 -23.47
N SER A 86 32.38 23.18 -23.24
CA SER A 86 33.34 23.12 -22.15
C SER A 86 32.71 23.18 -20.75
N SER A 87 33.13 22.31 -19.85
CA SER A 87 33.38 22.66 -18.44
C SER A 87 34.34 21.67 -17.79
N LYS A 88 35.48 22.23 -17.36
CA LYS A 88 36.56 21.57 -16.61
C LYS A 88 36.13 21.38 -15.16
N VAL A 89 36.16 20.15 -14.63
CA VAL A 89 36.49 19.88 -13.22
C VAL A 89 37.19 18.52 -13.10
N SER A 90 38.44 18.61 -12.64
CA SER A 90 39.40 17.66 -12.06
C SER A 90 39.02 16.18 -11.81
N ASP A 91 39.86 15.31 -12.36
CA ASP A 91 40.70 14.28 -11.72
C ASP A 91 40.18 13.60 -10.43
N ASP A 92 39.75 12.34 -10.55
CA ASP A 92 40.20 11.27 -9.64
C ASP A 92 40.15 9.90 -10.35
N GLU A 93 41.15 9.09 -10.03
CA GLU A 93 41.62 7.91 -10.73
C GLU A 93 40.83 6.62 -10.41
N THR A 94 40.78 5.74 -11.42
CA THR A 94 40.84 4.27 -11.32
C THR A 94 39.69 3.50 -10.63
N LEU A 95 38.92 2.75 -11.43
CA LEU A 95 38.94 1.27 -11.39
C LEU A 95 38.06 0.64 -12.49
N SER A 96 38.77 -0.06 -13.37
CA SER A 96 38.31 -1.00 -14.39
C SER A 96 37.32 -2.05 -13.85
N HIS A 97 36.15 -2.22 -14.50
CA HIS A 97 35.41 -3.50 -14.49
C HIS A 97 34.62 -3.72 -15.79
N THR A 98 35.30 -4.28 -16.80
CA THR A 98 34.68 -4.91 -17.96
C THR A 98 34.17 -6.31 -17.57
N ASN A 99 32.90 -6.41 -17.17
CA ASN A 99 32.22 -7.68 -16.93
C ASN A 99 31.61 -8.23 -18.23
N VAL A 100 32.42 -8.92 -19.04
CA VAL A 100 31.93 -9.77 -20.13
C VAL A 100 32.65 -11.11 -20.10
N THR A 101 31.98 -12.15 -19.59
CA THR A 101 32.47 -13.53 -19.64
C THR A 101 32.13 -14.16 -20.99
N MET A 102 33.14 -14.29 -21.86
CA MET A 102 33.04 -15.09 -23.08
C MET A 102 33.21 -16.58 -22.77
N ARG A 103 32.23 -17.39 -23.14
CA ARG A 103 32.26 -18.86 -22.99
C ARG A 103 33.07 -19.46 -24.14
N LYS A 104 34.32 -19.85 -23.86
CA LYS A 104 35.17 -20.62 -24.79
C LYS A 104 34.52 -21.99 -25.06
N LYS A 105 34.25 -22.27 -26.34
CA LYS A 105 33.86 -23.59 -26.86
C LYS A 105 35.16 -24.30 -27.26
N PRO A 106 35.47 -25.51 -26.75
CA PRO A 106 36.65 -26.25 -27.20
C PRO A 106 36.38 -26.81 -28.61
N SER A 107 37.24 -26.44 -29.55
CA SER A 107 37.32 -27.03 -30.89
C SER A 107 38.34 -28.15 -30.85
N ASP A 108 37.87 -29.40 -30.87
CA ASP A 108 38.74 -30.56 -31.08
C ASP A 108 38.97 -30.77 -32.58
N CYS A 109 40.18 -30.41 -32.99
CA CYS A 109 40.78 -30.69 -34.28
C CYS A 109 41.70 -31.91 -34.09
N HIS A 110 41.31 -33.07 -34.61
CA HIS A 110 42.21 -34.20 -34.81
C HIS A 110 42.41 -34.43 -36.31
N GLN A 111 43.48 -33.81 -36.81
CA GLN A 111 44.19 -34.22 -38.02
C GLN A 111 45.24 -35.27 -37.65
N LEU A 112 45.15 -36.44 -38.27
CA LEU A 112 46.18 -37.45 -38.44
C LEU A 112 45.83 -38.11 -39.79
N SER A 113 46.67 -38.41 -40.77
CA SER A 113 48.11 -38.24 -41.02
C SER A 113 48.30 -38.82 -42.44
N PRO A 114 48.95 -38.16 -43.42
CA PRO A 114 49.37 -38.82 -44.65
C PRO A 114 50.88 -39.07 -44.58
N ARG A 115 51.31 -40.34 -44.58
CA ARG A 115 52.73 -40.67 -44.71
C ARG A 115 52.93 -41.90 -45.59
N SER A 116 53.28 -41.59 -46.83
CA SER A 116 54.28 -42.21 -47.71
C SER A 116 54.83 -43.59 -47.32
N SER A 117 54.91 -44.48 -48.31
CA SER A 117 56.13 -45.26 -48.60
C SER A 117 56.06 -45.84 -50.01
N GLU A 118 56.99 -45.40 -50.86
CA GLU A 118 57.35 -46.03 -52.12
C GLU A 118 58.29 -47.24 -51.89
N VAL A 119 58.47 -48.02 -52.97
CA VAL A 119 59.65 -48.82 -53.36
C VAL A 119 59.59 -50.36 -53.15
N HIS A 120 60.01 -51.04 -54.24
CA HIS A 120 60.39 -52.46 -54.47
C HIS A 120 59.34 -53.29 -55.21
N SER A 121 59.63 -54.11 -56.23
CA SER A 121 60.76 -54.37 -57.15
C SER A 121 60.19 -55.29 -58.27
N PRO A 122 60.78 -55.36 -59.47
CA PRO A 122 60.20 -56.07 -60.61
C PRO A 122 60.74 -57.50 -60.74
N SER A 123 59.88 -58.52 -60.66
CA SER A 123 60.26 -59.87 -61.10
C SER A 123 59.07 -60.77 -61.48
N SER A 124 58.97 -61.05 -62.79
CA SER A 124 58.69 -62.38 -63.35
C SER A 124 57.39 -63.12 -62.97
N HIS A 125 56.21 -62.67 -63.44
CA HIS A 125 54.96 -63.46 -63.36
C HIS A 125 54.08 -63.36 -64.63
N ARG A 126 54.63 -63.65 -65.81
CA ARG A 126 53.88 -63.66 -67.09
C ARG A 126 52.84 -64.79 -67.26
N LYS A 127 52.61 -65.63 -66.24
CA LYS A 127 51.55 -66.68 -66.26
C LYS A 127 50.49 -66.50 -65.17
N GLU A 128 50.67 -65.55 -64.26
CA GLU A 128 49.72 -65.26 -63.18
C GLU A 128 48.81 -64.07 -63.53
N GLU A 129 49.28 -63.13 -64.36
CA GLU A 129 48.44 -62.06 -64.92
C GLU A 129 47.30 -62.56 -65.81
N ASP A 130 47.51 -63.63 -66.58
CA ASP A 130 46.43 -64.22 -67.40
C ASP A 130 45.38 -64.91 -66.53
N PHE A 131 45.79 -65.54 -65.43
CA PHE A 131 44.88 -66.19 -64.48
C PHE A 131 44.12 -65.17 -63.63
N ILE A 132 44.81 -64.13 -63.13
CA ILE A 132 44.18 -63.01 -62.43
C ILE A 132 43.27 -62.23 -63.37
N SER A 133 43.64 -62.04 -64.64
CA SER A 133 42.78 -61.40 -65.64
C SER A 133 41.52 -62.21 -65.88
N ALA A 134 41.63 -63.54 -66.05
CA ALA A 134 40.47 -64.42 -66.22
C ALA A 134 39.54 -64.44 -64.99
N ILE A 135 40.09 -64.47 -63.76
CA ILE A 135 39.30 -64.35 -62.53
C ILE A 135 38.65 -62.97 -62.45
N SER A 136 39.40 -61.89 -62.74
CA SER A 136 38.87 -60.53 -62.69
C SER A 136 37.76 -60.32 -63.71
N GLU A 137 37.87 -60.92 -64.90
CA GLU A 137 36.87 -60.83 -65.96
C GLU A 137 35.60 -61.59 -65.57
N GLN A 138 35.74 -62.80 -65.01
CA GLN A 138 34.61 -63.57 -64.51
C GLN A 138 33.91 -62.86 -63.34
N VAL A 139 34.68 -62.30 -62.39
CA VAL A 139 34.16 -61.51 -61.27
C VAL A 139 33.48 -60.23 -61.77
N LEU A 140 34.09 -59.51 -62.71
CA LEU A 140 33.49 -58.32 -63.32
C LEU A 140 32.21 -58.66 -64.08
N LYS A 141 32.13 -59.82 -64.73
CA LYS A 141 30.94 -60.28 -65.44
C LYS A 141 29.80 -60.56 -64.47
N VAL A 142 30.09 -61.22 -63.34
CA VAL A 142 29.11 -61.47 -62.27
C VAL A 142 28.68 -60.16 -61.61
N ILE A 143 29.61 -59.27 -61.27
CA ILE A 143 29.31 -57.95 -60.72
C ILE A 143 28.44 -57.15 -61.71
N LYS A 144 28.80 -57.09 -62.98
CA LYS A 144 27.99 -56.36 -63.99
C LYS A 144 26.60 -56.94 -64.18
N ALA A 145 26.41 -58.25 -63.98
CA ALA A 145 25.11 -58.90 -64.10
C ALA A 145 24.23 -58.67 -62.86
N GLU A 146 24.78 -58.84 -61.65
CA GLU A 146 24.00 -58.85 -60.39
C GLU A 146 23.89 -57.48 -59.71
N LEU A 147 24.93 -56.64 -59.84
CA LEU A 147 25.00 -55.35 -59.15
C LEU A 147 23.88 -54.37 -59.56
N PRO A 148 23.47 -54.26 -60.85
CA PRO A 148 22.36 -53.39 -61.23
C PRO A 148 21.05 -53.81 -60.58
N GLY A 149 20.81 -55.13 -60.45
CA GLY A 149 19.62 -55.68 -59.79
C GLY A 149 19.59 -55.36 -58.29
N MET A 150 20.71 -55.59 -57.60
CA MET A 150 20.84 -55.26 -56.18
C MET A 150 20.71 -53.76 -55.90
N ILE A 151 21.41 -52.92 -56.67
CA ILE A 151 21.36 -51.46 -56.51
C ILE A 151 19.95 -50.94 -56.81
N SER A 152 19.33 -51.41 -57.90
CA SER A 152 17.96 -51.03 -58.24
C SER A 152 16.96 -51.46 -57.17
N GLY A 153 17.12 -52.67 -56.61
CA GLY A 153 16.28 -53.17 -55.52
C GLY A 153 16.40 -52.33 -54.25
N ILE A 154 17.62 -51.99 -53.84
CA ILE A 154 17.88 -51.14 -52.67
C ILE A 154 17.34 -49.73 -52.90
N LEU A 155 17.69 -49.09 -54.02
CA LEU A 155 17.22 -47.75 -54.35
C LEU A 155 15.69 -47.70 -54.41
N LYS A 156 15.03 -48.67 -55.02
CA LYS A 156 13.57 -48.71 -55.08
C LYS A 156 12.95 -48.85 -53.69
N ARG A 157 13.53 -49.68 -52.82
CA ARG A 157 13.06 -49.84 -51.44
C ARG A 157 13.23 -48.55 -50.63
N GLU A 158 14.44 -47.99 -50.60
CA GLU A 158 14.73 -46.76 -49.86
C GLU A 158 13.91 -45.57 -50.40
N LEU A 159 13.85 -45.39 -51.72
CA LEU A 159 13.03 -44.33 -52.33
C LEU A 159 11.53 -44.52 -52.06
N SER A 160 11.04 -45.76 -52.00
CA SER A 160 9.65 -46.03 -51.63
C SER A 160 9.37 -45.67 -50.17
N SER A 161 10.30 -45.96 -49.26
CA SER A 161 10.21 -45.58 -47.85
C SER A 161 10.20 -44.06 -47.70
N ILE A 162 11.17 -43.36 -48.30
CA ILE A 162 11.27 -41.90 -48.28
C ILE A 162 9.99 -41.26 -48.85
N LYS A 163 9.43 -41.83 -49.92
CA LYS A 163 8.17 -41.34 -50.51
C LYS A 163 7.01 -41.42 -49.50
N THR A 164 6.90 -42.51 -48.75
CA THR A 164 5.89 -42.65 -47.69
C THR A 164 6.12 -41.64 -46.58
N ASP A 165 7.37 -41.52 -46.09
CA ASP A 165 7.72 -40.56 -45.03
C ASP A 165 7.42 -39.11 -45.45
N MET A 166 7.64 -38.76 -46.72
CA MET A 166 7.31 -37.43 -47.26
C MET A 166 5.79 -37.19 -47.31
N LEU A 167 4.99 -38.22 -47.59
CA LEU A 167 3.52 -38.11 -47.57
C LEU A 167 3.00 -37.92 -46.15
N ASP A 168 3.53 -38.68 -45.19
CA ASP A 168 3.18 -38.57 -43.78
C ASP A 168 3.61 -37.22 -43.20
N PHE A 169 4.81 -36.76 -43.56
CA PHE A 169 5.28 -35.43 -43.19
C PHE A 169 4.37 -34.33 -43.73
N ARG A 170 3.94 -34.42 -45.00
CA ARG A 170 2.99 -33.49 -45.59
C ARG A 170 1.68 -33.46 -44.81
N HIS A 171 1.14 -34.63 -44.46
CA HIS A 171 -0.08 -34.72 -43.66
C HIS A 171 0.08 -34.08 -42.26
N SER A 172 1.25 -34.27 -41.62
CA SER A 172 1.57 -33.63 -40.35
C SER A 172 1.61 -32.11 -40.47
N VAL A 173 2.20 -31.56 -41.53
CA VAL A 173 2.25 -30.12 -41.81
C VAL A 173 0.84 -29.54 -42.05
N ASP A 174 0.01 -30.23 -42.81
CA ASP A 174 -1.38 -29.80 -43.05
C ASP A 174 -2.18 -29.78 -41.74
N THR A 175 -2.01 -30.80 -40.91
CA THR A 175 -2.65 -30.88 -39.58
C THR A 175 -2.17 -29.75 -38.65
N MET A 176 -0.86 -29.50 -38.59
CA MET A 176 -0.29 -28.41 -37.79
C MET A 176 -0.78 -27.04 -38.27
N SER A 177 -0.96 -26.86 -39.59
CA SER A 177 -1.46 -25.61 -40.15
C SER A 177 -2.92 -25.36 -39.73
N ALA A 178 -3.76 -26.40 -39.77
CA ALA A 178 -5.14 -26.31 -39.28
C ALA A 178 -5.20 -25.98 -37.77
N MET A 179 -4.38 -26.65 -36.96
CA MET A 179 -4.29 -26.36 -35.51
C MET A 179 -3.82 -24.93 -35.24
N HIS A 180 -2.87 -24.43 -36.02
CA HIS A 180 -2.39 -23.05 -35.91
C HIS A 180 -3.51 -22.05 -36.22
N ASP A 181 -4.29 -22.28 -37.28
CA ASP A 181 -5.41 -21.42 -37.65
C ASP A 181 -6.51 -21.41 -36.58
N ASP A 182 -6.81 -22.57 -35.98
CA ASP A 182 -7.79 -22.66 -34.89
C ASP A 182 -7.29 -21.96 -33.61
N MET A 183 -6.01 -22.13 -33.27
CA MET A 183 -5.39 -21.41 -32.16
C MET A 183 -5.41 -19.89 -32.39
N LYS A 184 -5.16 -19.44 -33.64
CA LYS A 184 -5.25 -18.02 -34.00
C LYS A 184 -6.67 -17.49 -33.81
N LYS A 185 -7.70 -18.20 -34.28
CA LYS A 185 -9.12 -17.83 -34.06
C LYS A 185 -9.48 -17.76 -32.57
N MET A 186 -8.96 -18.69 -31.77
CA MET A 186 -9.17 -18.68 -30.32
C MET A 186 -8.54 -17.43 -29.68
N VAL A 187 -7.30 -17.09 -30.03
CA VAL A 187 -6.63 -15.88 -29.55
C VAL A 187 -7.41 -14.62 -29.96
N GLU A 188 -7.84 -14.52 -31.21
CA GLU A 188 -8.63 -13.38 -31.69
C GLU A 188 -9.96 -13.23 -30.93
N THR A 189 -10.60 -14.36 -30.60
CA THR A 189 -11.83 -14.36 -29.80
C THR A 189 -11.56 -13.90 -28.37
N LEU A 190 -10.52 -14.43 -27.72
CA LEU A 190 -10.12 -14.01 -26.39
C LEU A 190 -9.77 -12.52 -26.33
N VAL A 191 -9.06 -11.98 -27.33
CA VAL A 191 -8.76 -10.54 -27.40
C VAL A 191 -10.04 -9.71 -27.48
N ARG A 192 -11.01 -10.14 -28.30
CA ARG A 192 -12.31 -9.47 -28.44
C ARG A 192 -13.10 -9.48 -27.12
N ASP A 193 -13.13 -10.62 -26.44
CA ASP A 193 -13.83 -10.77 -25.17
C ASP A 193 -13.19 -9.93 -24.07
N ASN A 194 -11.85 -9.86 -24.02
CA ASN A 194 -11.13 -9.04 -23.05
C ASN A 194 -11.38 -7.54 -23.26
N ALA A 195 -11.44 -7.09 -24.52
CA ALA A 195 -11.82 -5.72 -24.86
C ALA A 195 -13.25 -5.39 -24.40
N SER A 196 -14.20 -6.32 -24.61
CA SER A 196 -15.58 -6.19 -24.16
C SER A 196 -15.70 -6.14 -22.63
N LEU A 197 -14.97 -7.00 -21.92
CA LEU A 197 -14.92 -7.01 -20.46
C LEU A 197 -14.33 -5.72 -19.90
N THR A 198 -13.24 -5.21 -20.51
CA THR A 198 -12.63 -3.93 -20.11
C THR A 198 -13.64 -2.79 -20.23
N LYS A 199 -14.41 -2.73 -21.33
CA LYS A 199 -15.46 -1.72 -21.52
C LYS A 199 -16.59 -1.82 -20.48
N LYS A 200 -16.98 -3.04 -20.08
CA LYS A 200 -17.97 -3.24 -19.00
C LYS A 200 -17.41 -2.82 -17.64
N TYR A 201 -16.16 -3.13 -17.37
CA TYR A 201 -15.48 -2.74 -16.14
C TYR A 201 -15.41 -1.22 -15.98
N THR A 202 -15.02 -0.50 -17.04
CA THR A 202 -14.99 0.97 -17.01
C THR A 202 -16.39 1.55 -16.76
N ALA A 203 -17.41 1.04 -17.45
CA ALA A 203 -18.79 1.50 -17.25
C ALA A 203 -19.30 1.29 -15.82
N ILE A 204 -18.97 0.15 -15.19
CA ILE A 204 -19.31 -0.11 -13.78
C ILE A 204 -18.54 0.83 -12.85
N ASN A 205 -17.27 1.12 -13.14
CA ASN A 205 -16.48 2.03 -12.32
C ASN A 205 -17.04 3.46 -12.37
N ASP A 206 -17.51 3.89 -13.54
CA ASP A 206 -18.16 5.19 -13.72
C ASP A 206 -19.45 5.27 -12.90
N THR A 207 -20.30 4.24 -12.93
CA THR A 207 -21.53 4.23 -12.11
C THR A 207 -21.26 4.17 -10.62
N VAL A 208 -20.23 3.44 -10.18
CA VAL A 208 -19.80 3.42 -8.77
C VAL A 208 -19.31 4.81 -8.34
N THR A 209 -18.55 5.49 -9.19
CA THR A 209 -18.08 6.85 -8.92
C THR A 209 -19.25 7.83 -8.78
N GLU A 210 -20.20 7.80 -9.72
CA GLU A 210 -21.41 8.63 -9.68
C GLU A 210 -22.25 8.37 -8.42
N LEU A 211 -22.48 7.10 -8.08
CA LEU A 211 -23.23 6.74 -6.87
C LEU A 211 -22.51 7.18 -5.59
N SER A 212 -21.18 7.08 -5.55
CA SER A 212 -20.38 7.56 -4.42
C SER A 212 -20.51 9.08 -4.25
N GLU A 213 -20.48 9.84 -5.35
CA GLU A 213 -20.70 11.29 -5.31
C GLU A 213 -22.11 11.63 -4.82
N ARG A 214 -23.14 10.93 -5.32
CA ARG A 214 -24.52 11.10 -4.87
C ARG A 214 -24.71 10.78 -3.39
N LEU A 215 -24.08 9.71 -2.90
CA LEU A 215 -24.14 9.33 -1.49
C LEU A 215 -23.45 10.38 -0.61
N ASN A 216 -22.26 10.86 -1.00
CA ASN A 216 -21.55 11.91 -0.28
C ASN A 216 -22.36 13.21 -0.21
N ASN A 217 -23.02 13.59 -1.31
CA ASN A 217 -23.90 14.75 -1.36
C ASN A 217 -25.11 14.59 -0.41
N LEU A 218 -25.73 13.40 -0.38
CA LEU A 218 -26.83 13.10 0.54
C LEU A 218 -26.39 13.10 2.00
N GLU A 219 -25.25 12.48 2.31
CA GLU A 219 -24.70 12.47 3.67
C GLU A 219 -24.40 13.89 4.15
N GLN A 220 -23.77 14.71 3.30
CA GLN A 220 -23.51 16.11 3.62
C GLN A 220 -24.81 16.88 3.87
N HIS A 221 -25.82 16.71 3.02
CA HIS A 221 -27.14 17.32 3.22
C HIS A 221 -27.80 16.84 4.53
N LEU A 222 -27.62 15.58 4.92
CA LEU A 222 -28.12 15.07 6.19
C LEU A 222 -27.38 15.68 7.39
N ARG A 223 -26.05 15.82 7.33
CA ARG A 223 -25.24 16.46 8.38
C ARG A 223 -25.62 17.93 8.56
N GLU A 224 -25.82 18.66 7.46
CA GLU A 224 -26.26 20.07 7.49
C GLU A 224 -27.60 20.25 8.21
N ASN A 225 -28.48 19.26 8.14
CA ASN A 225 -29.81 19.29 8.75
C ASN A 225 -29.89 18.60 10.12
N TYR A 226 -28.85 17.87 10.55
CA TYR A 226 -28.89 17.06 11.77
C TYR A 226 -28.90 17.90 13.05
N ILE A 227 -28.17 19.03 13.05
CA ILE A 227 -28.12 19.92 14.21
C ILE A 227 -29.29 20.91 14.09
N PRO A 228 -30.24 20.93 15.06
CA PRO A 228 -31.30 21.92 15.07
C PRO A 228 -30.73 23.33 15.02
N VAL A 229 -31.36 24.20 14.23
CA VAL A 229 -30.92 25.59 14.08
C VAL A 229 -30.82 26.28 15.45
N THR A 230 -31.81 26.05 16.31
CA THR A 230 -31.84 26.58 17.68
C THR A 230 -30.59 26.21 18.48
N THR A 231 -30.11 24.97 18.40
CA THR A 231 -28.89 24.53 19.09
C THR A 231 -27.65 25.29 18.62
N VAL A 232 -27.54 25.55 17.31
CA VAL A 232 -26.43 26.32 16.72
C VAL A 232 -26.50 27.79 17.16
N CYS A 233 -27.68 28.39 17.10
CA CYS A 233 -27.90 29.76 17.56
C CYS A 233 -27.57 29.91 19.05
N ASP A 234 -28.05 28.99 19.89
CA ASP A 234 -27.78 28.97 21.32
C ASP A 234 -26.30 28.81 21.63
N PHE A 235 -25.58 27.99 20.85
CA PHE A 235 -24.13 27.85 20.97
C PHE A 235 -23.43 29.19 20.70
N PHE A 236 -23.70 29.84 19.56
CA PHE A 236 -23.05 31.11 19.24
C PHE A 236 -23.43 32.25 20.18
N ASN A 237 -24.67 32.29 20.68
CA ASN A 237 -25.08 33.24 21.71
C ASN A 237 -24.28 33.03 23.01
N LYS A 238 -24.06 31.78 23.42
CA LYS A 238 -23.22 31.46 24.58
C LYS A 238 -21.77 31.85 24.35
N CYS A 239 -21.21 31.58 23.16
CA CYS A 239 -19.88 32.04 22.78
C CYS A 239 -19.77 33.57 22.86
N GLY A 240 -20.77 34.30 22.36
CA GLY A 240 -20.84 35.75 22.46
C GLY A 240 -20.81 36.23 23.91
N ASN A 241 -21.58 35.60 24.79
CA ASN A 241 -21.58 35.93 26.23
C ASN A 241 -20.23 35.63 26.90
N ILE A 242 -19.53 34.58 26.49
CA ILE A 242 -18.18 34.25 27.01
C ILE A 242 -17.15 35.27 26.50
N ILE A 243 -17.19 35.61 25.22
CA ILE A 243 -16.24 36.55 24.61
C ILE A 243 -16.43 37.98 25.14
N THR A 244 -17.66 38.36 25.48
CA THR A 244 -17.99 39.72 25.96
C THR A 244 -17.80 39.92 27.46
N ASN A 245 -17.48 38.88 28.25
CA ASN A 245 -17.49 38.92 29.70
C ASN A 245 -16.20 38.34 30.31
N PRO A 246 -15.62 38.98 31.34
CA PRO A 246 -14.93 40.28 31.33
C PRO A 246 -13.78 40.37 30.29
N SER A 247 -13.41 41.60 29.92
CA SER A 247 -12.61 41.98 28.73
C SER A 247 -11.21 41.40 28.58
N ASP A 248 -10.67 40.75 29.61
CA ASP A 248 -9.24 40.43 29.68
C ASP A 248 -8.94 38.97 29.33
N HIS A 249 -9.98 38.17 29.01
CA HIS A 249 -9.80 36.78 28.64
C HIS A 249 -9.49 36.62 27.14
N MET A 250 -8.37 35.96 26.88
CA MET A 250 -8.06 35.45 25.55
C MET A 250 -8.92 34.22 25.30
N THR A 251 -9.78 34.29 24.29
CA THR A 251 -10.70 33.21 23.92
C THR A 251 -10.37 32.70 22.53
N CYS A 252 -10.21 31.39 22.41
CA CYS A 252 -10.12 30.71 21.13
C CYS A 252 -11.15 29.58 21.10
N ILE A 253 -11.99 29.58 20.05
CA ILE A 253 -13.01 28.56 19.82
C ILE A 253 -12.56 27.72 18.64
N LEU A 254 -12.48 26.42 18.86
CA LEU A 254 -12.07 25.44 17.84
C LEU A 254 -13.16 24.38 17.70
N GLY A 255 -13.64 24.16 16.48
CA GLY A 255 -14.63 23.10 16.29
C GLY A 255 -14.97 22.81 14.84
N ASP A 256 -15.49 21.60 14.65
CA ASP A 256 -16.16 21.22 13.42
C ASP A 256 -17.59 21.79 13.43
N VAL A 257 -17.78 22.91 12.75
CA VAL A 257 -19.05 23.64 12.73
C VAL A 257 -19.96 23.10 11.62
N ASN A 258 -19.41 22.40 10.63
CA ASN A 258 -20.14 21.85 9.48
C ASN A 258 -21.03 22.87 8.74
N LEU A 259 -20.64 24.15 8.71
CA LEU A 259 -21.39 25.22 8.02
C LEU A 259 -20.90 25.38 6.57
N GLY A 260 -21.02 24.31 5.77
CA GLY A 260 -20.47 24.25 4.41
C GLY A 260 -21.03 25.27 3.41
N ASN A 261 -22.17 25.91 3.73
CA ASN A 261 -22.79 26.93 2.90
C ASN A 261 -22.25 28.34 3.17
N ILE A 262 -21.40 28.53 4.18
CA ILE A 262 -20.81 29.84 4.50
C ILE A 262 -19.61 30.09 3.59
N LYS A 263 -19.67 31.21 2.87
CA LYS A 263 -18.54 31.77 2.14
C LYS A 263 -17.77 32.68 3.08
N TRP A 264 -16.45 32.55 3.09
CA TRP A 264 -15.58 33.34 3.96
C TRP A 264 -14.83 34.38 3.14
N SER A 265 -14.71 35.58 3.67
CA SER A 265 -13.85 36.62 3.12
C SER A 265 -12.40 36.30 3.48
N ILE A 266 -11.53 36.19 2.48
CA ILE A 266 -10.08 36.01 2.73
C ILE A 266 -9.49 37.29 3.35
N GLU A 267 -9.99 38.45 2.96
CA GLU A 267 -9.46 39.75 3.41
C GLU A 267 -9.87 40.07 4.85
N THR A 268 -11.10 39.74 5.24
CA THR A 268 -11.64 40.12 6.56
C THR A 268 -11.80 38.95 7.52
N GLY A 269 -11.71 37.71 7.05
CA GLY A 269 -12.01 36.51 7.85
C GLY A 269 -13.48 36.42 8.27
N CYS A 270 -14.36 37.28 7.75
CA CYS A 270 -15.78 37.31 8.10
C CYS A 270 -16.62 36.46 7.13
N PRO A 271 -17.74 35.89 7.61
CA PRO A 271 -18.71 35.25 6.73
C PRO A 271 -19.36 36.28 5.77
N LEU A 272 -19.37 35.97 4.47
CA LEU A 272 -19.87 36.81 3.37
C LEU A 272 -21.37 36.64 3.10
N ASN A 273 -21.95 35.50 3.45
CA ASN A 273 -23.36 35.20 3.22
C ASN A 273 -24.08 34.79 4.51
N HIS A 274 -25.30 35.27 4.65
CA HIS A 274 -26.18 35.03 5.80
C HIS A 274 -27.54 34.46 5.32
N ASN A 275 -27.49 33.59 4.32
CA ASN A 275 -28.70 33.10 3.64
C ASN A 275 -29.50 32.08 4.47
N CYS A 276 -28.98 31.65 5.64
CA CYS A 276 -29.68 30.79 6.58
C CYS A 276 -29.48 31.25 8.03
N GLU A 277 -30.45 30.93 8.90
CA GLU A 277 -30.44 31.33 10.31
C GLU A 277 -29.16 30.92 11.07
N LYS A 278 -28.57 29.76 10.74
CA LYS A 278 -27.29 29.30 11.32
C LYS A 278 -26.15 30.27 10.97
N SER A 279 -26.05 30.66 9.70
CA SER A 279 -25.04 31.62 9.23
C SER A 279 -25.28 33.02 9.77
N THR A 280 -26.53 33.43 9.95
CA THR A 280 -26.88 34.71 10.57
C THR A 280 -26.41 34.80 12.02
N SER A 281 -26.55 33.72 12.80
CA SER A 281 -26.09 33.72 14.20
C SER A 281 -24.57 33.81 14.32
N LEU A 282 -23.84 33.11 13.45
CA LEU A 282 -22.38 33.23 13.37
C LEU A 282 -21.97 34.64 12.91
N PHE A 283 -22.63 35.17 11.88
CA PHE A 283 -22.39 36.54 11.41
C PHE A 283 -22.63 37.57 12.52
N ASN A 284 -23.72 37.43 13.28
CA ASN A 284 -24.01 38.29 14.42
C ASN A 284 -22.93 38.19 15.50
N LEU A 285 -22.37 37.00 15.74
CA LEU A 285 -21.23 36.84 16.66
C LEU A 285 -20.02 37.63 16.17
N PHE A 286 -19.65 37.52 14.89
CA PHE A 286 -18.55 38.30 14.29
C PHE A 286 -18.80 39.82 14.31
N GLN A 287 -20.05 40.27 14.18
CA GLN A 287 -20.38 41.71 14.21
C GLN A 287 -20.43 42.28 15.62
N SER A 288 -20.89 41.49 16.60
CA SER A 288 -21.05 41.94 17.99
C SER A 288 -19.79 41.75 18.83
N THR A 289 -18.80 41.00 18.33
CA THR A 289 -17.55 40.74 19.04
C THR A 289 -16.35 41.02 18.14
N ALA A 290 -15.21 41.40 18.72
CA ALA A 290 -13.97 41.64 17.97
C ALA A 290 -13.23 40.34 17.60
N ILE A 291 -13.96 39.28 17.24
CA ILE A 291 -13.34 38.00 16.85
C ILE A 291 -12.93 38.01 15.38
N SER A 292 -11.91 37.22 15.07
CA SER A 292 -11.41 36.98 13.73
C SER A 292 -11.21 35.49 13.49
N GLN A 293 -11.39 35.06 12.24
CA GLN A 293 -11.06 33.71 11.81
C GLN A 293 -9.54 33.54 11.68
N LEU A 294 -9.01 32.43 12.19
CA LEU A 294 -7.59 32.07 12.12
C LEU A 294 -7.26 31.14 10.96
N ASN A 295 -8.16 30.22 10.61
CA ASN A 295 -7.90 29.20 9.62
C ASN A 295 -8.58 29.52 8.28
N HIS A 296 -7.87 29.33 7.16
CA HIS A 296 -8.43 29.45 5.80
C HIS A 296 -8.35 28.13 5.03
N LEU A 297 -8.38 27.01 5.76
CA LEU A 297 -8.20 25.69 5.19
C LEU A 297 -9.50 25.21 4.55
N VAL A 298 -9.48 25.19 3.22
CA VAL A 298 -10.56 24.63 2.42
C VAL A 298 -10.36 23.13 2.23
N ASN A 299 -11.44 22.38 2.28
CA ASN A 299 -11.44 20.97 1.94
C ASN A 299 -11.42 20.75 0.42
N LEU A 300 -11.50 19.48 -0.01
CA LEU A 300 -11.53 19.09 -1.43
C LEU A 300 -12.65 19.79 -2.24
N ASN A 301 -13.72 20.22 -1.57
CA ASN A 301 -14.88 20.88 -2.17
C ASN A 301 -14.78 22.42 -2.12
N GLY A 302 -13.65 22.99 -1.70
CA GLY A 302 -13.48 24.43 -1.56
C GLY A 302 -14.26 25.04 -0.38
N ARG A 303 -14.58 24.25 0.65
CA ARG A 303 -15.38 24.67 1.82
C ARG A 303 -14.55 24.65 3.10
N ILE A 304 -14.84 25.56 4.02
CA ILE A 304 -14.27 25.57 5.38
C ILE A 304 -15.32 24.96 6.32
N LEU A 305 -15.04 23.78 6.88
CA LEU A 305 -15.95 23.06 7.79
C LEU A 305 -15.49 23.17 9.25
N ASP A 306 -14.18 23.05 9.47
CA ASP A 306 -13.55 23.30 10.75
C ASP A 306 -13.27 24.78 10.90
N LEU A 307 -13.63 25.36 12.04
CA LEU A 307 -13.48 26.78 12.32
C LEU A 307 -12.56 26.97 13.53
N ALA A 308 -11.59 27.86 13.37
CA ALA A 308 -10.79 28.42 14.43
C ALA A 308 -11.02 29.93 14.47
N ILE A 309 -11.60 30.44 15.55
CA ILE A 309 -11.87 31.86 15.76
C ILE A 309 -11.30 32.33 17.10
N THR A 310 -10.87 33.57 17.17
CA THR A 310 -10.32 34.17 18.40
C THR A 310 -10.55 35.67 18.46
N ASN A 311 -10.55 36.24 19.66
CA ASN A 311 -10.49 37.68 19.91
C ASN A 311 -9.06 38.25 19.97
N CYS A 312 -8.01 37.42 19.81
CA CYS A 312 -6.61 37.83 19.88
C CYS A 312 -5.75 37.14 18.80
N PRO A 313 -5.93 37.50 17.51
CA PRO A 313 -5.32 36.78 16.39
C PRO A 313 -3.79 36.79 16.40
N ASP A 314 -3.17 37.85 16.90
CA ASP A 314 -1.71 38.01 16.90
C ASP A 314 -0.96 37.00 17.78
N LEU A 315 -1.67 36.32 18.68
CA LEU A 315 -1.09 35.33 19.58
C LEU A 315 -1.13 33.91 19.02
N PHE A 316 -1.83 33.69 17.91
CA PHE A 316 -1.96 32.36 17.34
C PHE A 316 -1.31 32.30 15.96
N THR A 317 -0.50 31.25 15.74
CA THR A 317 0.03 30.91 14.42
C THR A 317 -0.58 29.59 13.98
N LEU A 318 -1.20 29.59 12.80
CA LEU A 318 -1.74 28.38 12.20
C LEU A 318 -0.70 27.76 11.26
N THR A 319 -0.43 26.48 11.43
CA THR A 319 0.49 25.73 10.56
C THR A 319 -0.18 24.47 10.01
N PRO A 320 0.11 24.07 8.76
CA PRO A 320 -0.33 22.78 8.25
C PRO A 320 0.23 21.65 9.12
N SER A 321 -0.62 20.70 9.54
CA SER A 321 -0.20 19.61 10.43
C SER A 321 -0.08 18.29 9.68
N ILE A 322 0.81 17.42 10.15
CA ILE A 322 0.90 16.04 9.67
C ILE A 322 -0.28 15.26 10.27
N PRO A 323 -1.13 14.61 9.46
CA PRO A 323 -2.26 13.85 9.98
C PRO A 323 -1.81 12.73 10.93
N ILE A 324 -2.35 12.73 12.15
CA ILE A 324 -2.08 11.70 13.17
C ILE A 324 -2.91 10.42 12.90
N SER A 325 -4.02 10.56 12.17
CA SER A 325 -4.88 9.48 11.73
C SER A 325 -4.92 9.36 10.19
N ARG A 326 -5.74 8.45 9.66
CA ARG A 326 -6.07 8.47 8.23
C ARG A 326 -6.56 9.86 7.85
N LEU A 327 -5.99 10.42 6.79
CA LEU A 327 -6.35 11.75 6.29
C LEU A 327 -7.83 11.76 5.90
N ASP A 328 -8.59 12.63 6.55
CA ASP A 328 -9.93 13.00 6.14
C ASP A 328 -9.83 14.21 5.20
N VAL A 329 -10.18 14.01 3.93
CA VAL A 329 -10.10 15.06 2.90
C VAL A 329 -11.14 16.15 3.09
N HIS A 330 -12.17 15.92 3.91
CA HIS A 330 -13.20 16.89 4.24
C HIS A 330 -12.84 17.76 5.45
N HIS A 331 -11.93 17.28 6.31
CA HIS A 331 -11.43 17.97 7.51
C HIS A 331 -9.89 18.00 7.51
N PRO A 332 -9.27 18.87 6.70
CA PRO A 332 -7.81 18.96 6.62
C PRO A 332 -7.21 19.27 8.01
N PRO A 333 -6.21 18.51 8.48
CA PRO A 333 -5.62 18.72 9.79
C PRO A 333 -4.81 20.02 9.82
N PHE A 334 -4.87 20.72 10.96
CA PHE A 334 -4.06 21.90 11.21
C PHE A 334 -3.60 21.97 12.66
N GLU A 335 -2.49 22.66 12.86
CA GLU A 335 -1.89 22.88 14.15
C GLU A 335 -1.99 24.36 14.49
N LEU A 336 -2.52 24.64 15.68
CA LEU A 336 -2.61 25.98 16.21
C LEU A 336 -1.55 26.15 17.29
N VAL A 337 -0.60 27.03 17.05
CA VAL A 337 0.50 27.34 17.97
C VAL A 337 0.19 28.64 18.68
N LEU A 338 0.12 28.59 20.01
CA LEU A 338 -0.03 29.78 20.85
C LEU A 338 1.35 30.37 21.15
N SER A 339 1.59 31.59 20.67
CA SER A 339 2.74 32.41 20.97
C SER A 339 2.53 33.11 22.31
N SER A 340 2.76 32.40 23.40
CA SER A 340 2.81 33.00 24.73
C SER A 340 4.27 33.34 25.06
N GLU A 341 4.55 34.60 25.39
CA GLU A 341 5.80 34.95 26.07
C GLU A 341 5.86 34.12 27.35
N ALA A 342 6.89 33.29 27.48
CA ALA A 342 6.99 32.30 28.54
C ALA A 342 6.64 32.93 29.90
N ALA A 343 5.49 32.53 30.46
CA ALA A 343 5.13 32.93 31.81
C ALA A 343 6.31 32.57 32.71
N SER A 344 6.95 33.59 33.29
CA SER A 344 8.22 33.49 34.01
C SER A 344 8.17 32.56 35.23
N SER A 345 6.97 32.17 35.64
CA SER A 345 6.72 30.90 36.32
C SER A 345 5.27 30.52 36.12
N VAL A 346 5.00 29.33 35.59
CA VAL A 346 3.69 28.68 35.82
C VAL A 346 3.67 28.33 37.30
N LEU A 347 3.15 29.23 38.14
CA LEU A 347 2.84 28.91 39.53
C LEU A 347 1.92 27.69 39.47
N HIS A 348 2.48 26.51 39.75
CA HIS A 348 1.71 25.29 39.88
C HIS A 348 0.85 25.46 41.13
N ASN A 349 -0.31 26.09 40.98
CA ASN A 349 -1.42 25.84 41.88
C ASN A 349 -1.77 24.37 41.66
N TYR A 350 -1.22 23.51 42.51
CA TYR A 350 -1.50 22.09 42.51
C TYR A 350 -2.96 21.91 42.90
N VAL A 351 -3.85 21.97 41.91
CA VAL A 351 -5.24 21.57 42.08
C VAL A 351 -5.24 20.05 41.95
N GLU A 352 -5.37 19.36 43.09
CA GLU A 352 -5.65 17.92 43.10
C GLU A 352 -6.93 17.65 42.30
N LYS A 353 -6.79 17.29 41.02
CA LYS A 353 -7.89 16.80 40.20
C LYS A 353 -7.94 15.28 40.32
N LEU A 354 -9.00 14.79 40.96
CA LEU A 354 -9.29 13.36 41.02
C LEU A 354 -9.49 12.79 39.60
N CYS A 355 -8.66 11.82 39.21
CA CYS A 355 -8.74 11.20 37.89
C CYS A 355 -9.68 9.98 37.92
N PHE A 356 -10.98 10.23 37.79
CA PHE A 356 -12.00 9.17 37.80
C PHE A 356 -11.74 8.09 36.74
N ARG A 357 -11.16 8.45 35.59
CA ARG A 357 -10.87 7.50 34.49
C ARG A 357 -9.81 6.44 34.83
N LYS A 358 -8.92 6.73 35.78
CA LYS A 358 -7.88 5.80 36.25
C LYS A 358 -8.21 5.23 37.63
N THR A 359 -9.41 5.47 38.14
CA THR A 359 -9.82 4.97 39.46
C THR A 359 -9.97 3.46 39.40
N ASP A 360 -9.42 2.76 40.39
CA ASP A 360 -9.63 1.33 40.58
C ASP A 360 -11.04 1.13 41.17
N TYR A 361 -12.02 1.05 40.28
CA TYR A 361 -13.42 0.91 40.66
C TYR A 361 -13.69 -0.38 41.44
N ASP A 362 -12.90 -1.44 41.21
CA ASP A 362 -13.04 -2.69 41.95
C ASP A 362 -12.58 -2.51 43.40
N SER A 363 -11.48 -1.78 43.64
CA SER A 363 -11.07 -1.42 45.00
C SER A 363 -12.09 -0.51 45.67
N CYS A 364 -12.54 0.56 45.00
CA CYS A 364 -13.57 1.44 45.56
C CYS A 364 -14.84 0.65 45.93
N LYS A 365 -15.26 -0.31 45.11
CA LYS A 365 -16.42 -1.16 45.37
C LYS A 365 -16.20 -2.07 46.57
N ARG A 366 -15.01 -2.67 46.70
CA ARG A 366 -14.63 -3.45 47.90
C ARG A 366 -14.67 -2.57 49.14
N ASP A 367 -14.03 -1.42 49.11
CA ASP A 367 -13.93 -0.52 50.25
C ASP A 367 -15.31 0.00 50.69
N ILE A 368 -16.15 0.39 49.72
CA ILE A 368 -17.55 0.79 49.98
C ILE A 368 -18.37 -0.37 50.56
N SER A 369 -18.12 -1.62 50.13
CA SER A 369 -18.83 -2.80 50.64
C SER A 369 -18.40 -3.21 52.06
N LEU A 370 -17.23 -2.75 52.52
CA LEU A 370 -16.75 -2.97 53.88
C LEU A 370 -17.33 -1.97 54.88
N ILE A 371 -17.98 -0.90 54.42
CA ILE A 371 -18.64 0.07 55.29
C ILE A 371 -19.90 -0.60 55.85
N ASP A 372 -19.94 -0.74 57.18
CA ASP A 372 -21.17 -1.13 57.88
C ASP A 372 -22.13 0.06 57.94
N TRP A 373 -22.99 0.14 56.92
CA TRP A 373 -24.02 1.16 56.82
C TRP A 373 -25.03 1.11 57.98
N THR A 374 -25.18 -0.02 58.67
CA THR A 374 -26.09 -0.12 59.82
C THR A 374 -25.52 0.54 61.07
N GLN A 375 -24.19 0.47 61.28
CA GLN A 375 -23.55 1.18 62.38
C GLN A 375 -23.50 2.69 62.12
N HIS A 376 -23.23 3.12 60.88
CA HIS A 376 -23.23 4.55 60.54
C HIS A 376 -24.61 5.20 60.54
N ALA A 377 -25.68 4.46 60.24
CA ALA A 377 -27.04 4.98 60.31
C ALA A 377 -27.49 5.29 61.75
N LEU A 378 -26.85 4.70 62.77
CA LEU A 378 -27.18 4.94 64.18
C LEU A 378 -26.58 6.25 64.72
N ASP A 379 -25.51 6.76 64.11
CA ASP A 379 -24.84 8.00 64.52
C ASP A 379 -25.37 9.26 63.80
N VAL A 380 -26.23 9.09 62.78
CA VAL A 380 -26.86 10.21 62.09
C VAL A 380 -28.16 10.57 62.83
N PRO A 381 -28.32 11.82 63.32
CA PRO A 381 -29.56 12.24 63.97
C PRO A 381 -30.77 11.94 63.10
N LEU A 382 -31.82 11.38 63.71
CA LEU A 382 -33.03 10.94 63.01
C LEU A 382 -33.64 12.03 62.11
N GLU A 383 -33.47 13.30 62.50
CA GLU A 383 -33.88 14.50 61.76
C GLU A 383 -33.24 14.59 60.36
N VAL A 384 -31.94 14.27 60.23
CA VAL A 384 -31.19 14.29 58.96
C VAL A 384 -31.63 13.13 58.07
N LEU A 385 -31.86 11.95 58.65
CA LEU A 385 -32.40 10.80 57.92
C LEU A 385 -33.83 11.08 57.41
N THR A 386 -34.68 11.70 58.23
CA THR A 386 -36.03 12.09 57.78
C THR A 386 -36.03 13.13 56.65
N ALA A 387 -35.02 14.00 56.57
CA ALA A 387 -34.87 14.94 55.45
C ALA A 387 -34.43 14.24 54.14
N TRP A 388 -33.62 13.17 54.24
CA TRP A 388 -33.21 12.35 53.09
C TRP A 388 -34.31 11.44 52.56
N TYR A 389 -35.17 10.93 53.43
CA TYR A 389 -36.27 10.02 53.07
C TYR A 389 -37.65 10.69 52.96
N SER A 390 -37.71 12.02 53.07
CA SER A 390 -38.95 12.78 52.86
C SER A 390 -39.47 12.55 51.42
N PRO A 391 -40.69 12.02 51.24
CA PRO A 391 -41.31 11.85 49.93
C PRO A 391 -41.67 13.24 49.38
N GLY A 392 -40.72 13.90 48.73
CA GLY A 392 -40.86 15.26 48.20
C GLY A 392 -39.53 15.96 47.91
N THR A 393 -38.42 15.48 48.47
CA THR A 393 -37.08 15.89 48.06
C THR A 393 -36.64 15.01 46.90
N GLU A 394 -36.86 15.47 45.67
CA GLU A 394 -36.18 14.92 44.50
C GLU A 394 -34.67 15.10 44.71
N LEU A 395 -34.01 14.02 45.14
CA LEU A 395 -32.57 13.93 45.13
C LEU A 395 -32.13 13.87 43.66
N SER A 396 -31.96 15.05 43.05
CA SER A 396 -31.33 15.17 41.74
C SER A 396 -29.84 14.82 41.90
N ILE A 397 -29.53 13.53 41.92
CA ILE A 397 -28.20 13.07 41.57
C ILE A 397 -28.08 13.38 40.08
N ARG A 398 -27.52 14.55 39.76
CA ARG A 398 -27.00 14.83 38.43
C ARG A 398 -25.81 13.91 38.19
N VAL A 399 -26.08 12.65 37.88
CA VAL A 399 -25.18 11.87 37.04
C VAL A 399 -25.17 12.64 35.73
N ALA A 400 -24.09 13.37 35.48
CA ALA A 400 -23.82 13.91 34.17
C ALA A 400 -23.74 12.72 33.20
N ASN A 401 -24.87 12.36 32.61
CA ASN A 401 -24.90 11.68 31.33
C ASN A 401 -24.23 12.66 30.36
N LEU A 402 -22.92 12.54 30.21
CA LEU A 402 -22.14 13.25 29.19
C LEU A 402 -22.58 12.70 27.83
N PRO A 403 -23.33 13.46 27.00
CA PRO A 403 -23.36 13.17 25.59
C PRO A 403 -22.01 13.65 25.03
N ASN A 404 -21.30 12.75 24.38
CA ASN A 404 -20.22 13.01 23.41
C ASN A 404 -19.46 14.34 23.49
N ARG A 405 -18.21 14.21 23.94
CA ARG A 405 -17.02 14.98 23.52
C ARG A 405 -17.22 16.49 23.32
N ASN A 406 -17.01 17.24 24.40
CA ASN A 406 -16.17 18.45 24.38
C ASN A 406 -15.46 18.52 25.73
N LYS A 407 -14.13 18.67 25.71
CA LYS A 407 -13.32 18.83 26.92
C LYS A 407 -13.29 20.33 27.24
N LEU A 408 -14.01 20.76 28.27
CA LEU A 408 -13.74 22.03 28.92
C LEU A 408 -12.43 21.90 29.73
N LEU A 409 -11.42 22.69 29.40
CA LEU A 409 -10.23 22.89 30.23
C LEU A 409 -10.38 24.24 30.92
N ASP A 410 -10.65 24.19 32.22
CA ASP A 410 -10.66 25.36 33.10
C ASP A 410 -9.32 25.41 33.86
N ALA A 411 -8.59 26.51 33.68
CA ALA A 411 -7.31 26.80 34.30
C ALA A 411 -7.30 28.26 34.75
N THR A 412 -7.23 28.48 36.07
CA THR A 412 -7.18 29.80 36.68
C THR A 412 -5.76 30.29 36.92
N SER A 413 -5.63 31.61 36.75
CA SER A 413 -4.50 32.53 36.92
C SER A 413 -3.69 32.80 35.65
N GLY A 414 -4.26 33.62 34.77
CA GLY A 414 -3.67 34.17 33.54
C GLY A 414 -4.39 33.62 32.31
N ASP A 415 -5.65 34.01 32.17
CA ASP A 415 -6.72 33.09 31.77
C ASP A 415 -6.90 32.97 30.24
N LEU A 416 -6.39 31.88 29.68
CA LEU A 416 -6.77 31.37 28.35
C LEU A 416 -7.92 30.38 28.50
N ASN A 417 -9.10 30.75 28.02
CA ASN A 417 -10.24 29.84 27.93
C ASN A 417 -10.27 29.20 26.53
N VAL A 418 -10.02 27.90 26.46
CA VAL A 418 -10.22 27.10 25.23
C VAL A 418 -11.60 26.45 25.34
N VAL A 419 -12.54 26.93 24.52
CA VAL A 419 -13.94 26.46 24.47
C VAL A 419 -14.16 25.55 23.27
#